data_AF-A0A0N8GN28-F1
#
_entry.id   AF-A0A0N8GN28-F1
#
_cell.length_a   1.000
_cell.length_b   1.000
_cell.length_c   1.000
_cell.angle_alpha   90.00
_cell.angle_beta   90.00
_cell.angle_gamma   90.00
#
_symmetry.space_group_name_H-M   'P 1'
#
loop_
_entity.id
_entity.type
_entity.pdbx_description
1 polymer ?
#
loop_
_entity_poly.entity_id
_entity_poly.type
_entity_poly.pdbx_seq_one_letter_code
_entity_poly.pdbx_strand_id
1 'polypeptide(L)'
;MASKLNQIVFQRKPEPTENAATLLVPQGWQMQGGILRANLYAERVSAQNIEAKVDLTVQKDAQGSVMLRVVPEMKYCDPRFLMGGFFPVGSNYGGMTVCPLMPPAQFLAQMMFPWAHPQAANAQMLDAQPWEEYANKYRAETAQYGLPTTYDGAQVTFAYEERGVRYKEKACVIIENLGQMAMGQWSNKSTYFYRAPFDEFEDWDPVLFLISRSWQFNPQWLAQERASQQMLTGSYNQALAAERQRGKKLLETQHHIQNTLNEMLDHQRVTNEEIRNDAYLTMTNQEEYINPYTNLVDYGSNQFNYRWVTEQGDEFYTNNESDNPNDADGVLNKNDWKRTQVRPRRPLD
;
A
#
# COMPACT_ATOMS: atom_id res chain seq x y z
N MET A 1 10.55 23.90 41.42
CA MET A 1 9.68 24.12 42.60
C MET A 1 9.53 22.78 43.31
N ALA A 2 9.54 22.75 44.65
CA ALA A 2 9.26 21.51 45.39
C ALA A 2 7.77 21.17 45.23
N SER A 3 7.46 19.90 44.93
CA SER A 3 6.08 19.45 44.70
C SER A 3 5.20 19.71 45.93
N LYS A 4 4.00 20.26 45.74
CA LYS A 4 3.01 20.47 46.83
C LYS A 4 2.36 19.17 47.30
N LEU A 5 2.62 18.04 46.64
CA LEU A 5 2.11 16.73 47.03
C LEU A 5 2.92 16.21 48.22
N ASN A 6 2.48 16.56 49.43
CA ASN A 6 3.24 16.23 50.64
C ASN A 6 3.44 14.73 50.84
N GLN A 7 2.43 13.89 50.55
CA GLN A 7 2.50 12.42 50.64
C GLN A 7 1.46 11.76 49.71
N ILE A 8 1.84 10.70 48.99
CA ILE A 8 0.93 9.87 48.18
C ILE A 8 1.21 8.40 48.46
N VAL A 9 0.15 7.63 48.75
CA VAL A 9 0.22 6.18 48.91
C VAL A 9 -0.19 5.52 47.60
N PHE A 10 0.62 4.57 47.14
CA PHE A 10 0.33 3.76 45.96
C PHE A 10 -0.08 2.35 46.37
N GLN A 11 -0.99 1.77 45.60
CA GLN A 11 -1.38 0.37 45.68
C GLN A 11 -1.10 -0.31 44.35
N ARG A 12 -0.57 -1.53 44.38
CA ARG A 12 -0.34 -2.32 43.18
C ARG A 12 -1.66 -2.92 42.73
N LYS A 13 -2.12 -2.57 41.54
CA LYS A 13 -3.36 -3.10 40.95
C LYS A 13 -3.06 -3.88 39.66
N PRO A 14 -3.76 -5.01 39.44
CA PRO A 14 -3.69 -5.72 38.18
C PRO A 14 -4.43 -4.96 37.09
N GLU A 15 -3.90 -5.00 35.87
CA GLU A 15 -4.59 -4.55 34.66
C GLU A 15 -5.99 -5.22 34.58
N PRO A 16 -7.07 -4.46 34.28
CA PRO A 16 -8.44 -4.92 34.55
C PRO A 16 -8.96 -6.10 33.72
N THR A 17 -8.47 -6.31 32.51
CA THR A 17 -9.03 -7.26 31.54
C THR A 17 -8.43 -8.66 31.67
N GLU A 18 -7.10 -8.78 31.65
CA GLU A 18 -6.42 -10.09 31.58
C GLU A 18 -5.48 -10.35 32.74
N ASN A 19 -5.29 -9.38 33.66
CA ASN A 19 -4.26 -9.45 34.70
C ASN A 19 -2.86 -9.71 34.09
N ALA A 20 -2.62 -9.11 32.92
CA ALA A 20 -1.40 -9.27 32.14
C ALA A 20 -0.18 -8.61 32.81
N ALA A 21 -0.44 -7.53 33.55
CA ALA A 21 0.55 -6.80 34.31
C ALA A 21 -0.07 -6.16 35.55
N THR A 22 0.78 -5.71 36.47
CA THR A 22 0.37 -4.84 37.57
C THR A 22 1.06 -3.49 37.49
N LEU A 23 0.37 -2.45 37.97
CA LEU A 23 0.87 -1.08 38.04
C LEU A 23 0.67 -0.52 39.45
N LEU A 24 1.54 0.42 39.85
CA LEU A 24 1.30 1.26 41.01
C LEU A 24 0.26 2.32 40.66
N VAL A 25 -0.83 2.34 41.40
CA VAL A 25 -1.94 3.29 41.23
C VAL A 25 -2.13 4.04 42.55
N PRO A 26 -2.21 5.38 42.57
CA PRO A 26 -2.49 6.10 43.81
C PRO A 26 -3.78 5.64 44.47
N GLN A 27 -3.82 5.65 45.80
CA GLN A 27 -5.03 5.26 46.53
C GLN A 27 -6.20 6.18 46.16
N GLY A 28 -7.39 5.59 45.95
CA GLY A 28 -8.59 6.31 45.51
C GLY A 28 -8.70 6.54 43.99
N TRP A 29 -7.64 6.31 43.21
CA TRP A 29 -7.68 6.48 41.76
C TRP A 29 -8.33 5.28 41.06
N GLN A 30 -8.88 5.58 39.89
CA GLN A 30 -9.54 4.64 39.00
C GLN A 30 -8.57 4.17 37.93
N MET A 31 -8.74 2.91 37.53
CA MET A 31 -8.04 2.33 36.38
C MET A 31 -9.09 1.73 35.45
N GLN A 32 -9.05 2.11 34.18
CA GLN A 32 -10.02 1.76 33.16
C GLN A 32 -9.31 1.32 31.88
N GLY A 33 -10.01 0.56 31.04
CA GLY A 33 -9.41 -0.07 29.87
C GLY A 33 -8.58 -1.30 30.26
N GLY A 34 -7.60 -1.64 29.44
CA GLY A 34 -6.80 -2.83 29.65
C GLY A 34 -6.15 -3.42 28.42
N ILE A 35 -5.92 -4.72 28.47
CA ILE A 35 -5.57 -5.51 27.28
C ILE A 35 -6.75 -5.49 26.31
N LEU A 36 -6.44 -5.22 25.05
CA LEU A 36 -7.35 -5.23 23.93
C LEU A 36 -6.93 -6.32 22.94
N ARG A 37 -7.88 -7.17 22.55
CA ARG A 37 -7.71 -8.21 21.53
C ARG A 37 -8.83 -8.14 20.51
N ALA A 38 -8.50 -8.44 19.26
CA ALA A 38 -9.50 -8.69 18.23
C ALA A 38 -10.20 -10.03 18.47
N ASN A 39 -11.46 -10.14 18.05
CA ASN A 39 -12.13 -11.42 18.05
C ASN A 39 -11.76 -12.20 16.78
N LEU A 40 -10.75 -13.07 16.87
CA LEU A 40 -10.25 -13.83 15.73
C LEU A 40 -11.23 -14.86 15.13
N TYR A 41 -12.37 -15.13 15.78
CA TYR A 41 -13.46 -15.91 15.17
C TYR A 41 -14.30 -15.07 14.19
N ALA A 42 -14.35 -13.76 14.41
CA ALA A 42 -15.10 -12.81 13.57
C ALA A 42 -14.18 -12.02 12.62
N GLU A 43 -12.92 -11.83 13.01
CA GLU A 43 -11.94 -11.01 12.32
C GLU A 43 -10.82 -11.85 11.74
N ARG A 44 -10.38 -11.48 10.53
CA ARG A 44 -9.21 -12.11 9.92
C ARG A 44 -7.94 -11.70 10.66
N VAL A 45 -6.99 -12.63 10.76
CA VAL A 45 -5.65 -12.33 11.26
C VAL A 45 -4.99 -11.26 10.38
N SER A 46 -4.46 -10.21 11.02
CA SER A 46 -3.87 -9.03 10.40
C SER A 46 -2.73 -8.49 11.24
N ALA A 47 -1.90 -7.60 10.68
CA ALA A 47 -0.78 -7.02 11.40
C ALA A 47 -1.18 -6.34 12.73
N GLN A 48 -2.43 -5.86 12.86
CA GLN A 48 -2.91 -5.19 14.06
C GLN A 48 -3.34 -6.14 15.18
N ASN A 49 -3.62 -7.40 14.89
CA ASN A 49 -4.18 -8.34 15.87
C ASN A 49 -3.32 -9.60 16.11
N ILE A 50 -2.10 -9.64 15.56
CA ILE A 50 -1.12 -10.67 15.88
C ILE A 50 -0.52 -10.55 17.29
N GLU A 51 -0.76 -9.43 17.98
CA GLU A 51 -0.28 -9.18 19.34
C GLU A 51 -1.36 -8.47 20.15
N ALA A 52 -1.38 -8.70 21.46
CA ALA A 52 -2.22 -7.95 22.39
C ALA A 52 -1.89 -6.45 22.37
N LYS A 53 -2.93 -5.61 22.38
CA LYS A 53 -2.80 -4.16 22.49
C LYS A 53 -3.15 -3.71 23.90
N VAL A 54 -2.76 -2.49 24.27
CA VAL A 54 -3.07 -1.90 25.58
C VAL A 54 -3.69 -0.53 25.36
N ASP A 55 -4.94 -0.33 25.79
CA ASP A 55 -5.51 1.02 26.00
C ASP A 55 -5.89 1.11 27.48
N LEU A 56 -5.07 1.77 28.27
CA LEU A 56 -5.22 1.80 29.72
C LEU A 56 -5.17 3.24 30.22
N THR A 57 -6.15 3.63 31.02
CA THR A 57 -6.19 4.94 31.68
C THR A 57 -6.15 4.76 33.18
N VAL A 58 -5.26 5.50 33.84
CA VAL A 58 -5.20 5.65 35.31
C VAL A 58 -5.52 7.11 35.64
N GLN A 59 -6.62 7.35 36.33
CA GLN A 59 -7.16 8.70 36.51
C GLN A 59 -7.60 8.98 37.95
N LYS A 60 -7.40 10.23 38.39
CA LYS A 60 -7.75 10.72 39.73
C LYS A 60 -9.24 10.71 40.00
N ASP A 61 -10.03 11.08 39.00
CA ASP A 61 -11.48 11.21 39.08
C ASP A 61 -12.15 10.79 37.77
N ALA A 62 -13.48 10.75 37.74
CA ALA A 62 -14.27 10.35 36.57
C ALA A 62 -14.12 11.32 35.38
N GLN A 63 -13.68 12.57 35.62
CA GLN A 63 -13.49 13.56 34.56
C GLN A 63 -12.11 13.46 33.90
N GLY A 64 -11.17 12.73 34.51
CA GLY A 64 -9.80 12.62 34.03
C GLY A 64 -9.00 13.90 34.23
N SER A 65 -9.27 14.65 35.31
CA SER A 65 -8.57 15.92 35.56
C SER A 65 -7.06 15.76 35.66
N VAL A 66 -6.62 14.70 36.33
CA VAL A 66 -5.23 14.21 36.33
C VAL A 66 -5.25 12.76 35.89
N MET A 67 -4.51 12.44 34.82
CA MET A 67 -4.51 11.09 34.28
C MET A 67 -3.22 10.71 33.56
N LEU A 68 -2.91 9.42 33.58
CA LEU A 68 -2.02 8.75 32.64
C LEU A 68 -2.89 7.95 31.67
N ARG A 69 -2.66 8.09 30.37
CA ARG A 69 -3.20 7.21 29.34
C ARG A 69 -2.08 6.50 28.59
N VAL A 70 -2.18 5.18 28.51
CA VAL A 70 -1.38 4.32 27.65
C VAL A 70 -2.19 4.03 26.40
N VAL A 71 -1.62 4.32 25.25
CA VAL A 71 -2.32 4.27 23.98
C VAL A 71 -1.92 3.00 23.22
N PRO A 72 -2.87 2.33 22.54
CA PRO A 72 -2.58 1.16 21.73
C PRO A 72 -1.47 1.40 20.72
N GLU A 73 -0.56 0.44 20.62
CA GLU A 73 0.38 0.40 19.52
C GLU A 73 -0.37 0.06 18.24
N MET A 74 -0.33 0.97 17.27
CA MET A 74 -0.89 0.78 15.94
C MET A 74 0.25 0.62 14.94
N LYS A 75 0.07 -0.33 14.02
CA LYS A 75 1.01 -0.58 12.91
C LYS A 75 0.56 0.18 11.66
N TYR A 76 1.52 0.79 11.01
CA TYR A 76 1.37 1.56 9.79
C TYR A 76 2.30 1.01 8.73
N CYS A 77 2.03 1.37 7.49
CA CYS A 77 2.86 0.98 6.36
C CYS A 77 3.23 2.21 5.55
N ASP A 78 4.53 2.47 5.40
CA ASP A 78 5.00 3.59 4.59
C ASP A 78 4.81 3.28 3.09
N PRO A 79 4.02 4.10 2.36
CA PRO A 79 3.72 3.87 0.96
C PRO A 79 4.94 3.86 0.05
N ARG A 80 6.08 4.45 0.47
CA ARG A 80 7.34 4.43 -0.31
C ARG A 80 7.87 3.03 -0.57
N PHE A 81 7.51 2.05 0.27
CA PHE A 81 7.95 0.66 0.16
C PHE A 81 6.85 -0.28 -0.35
N LEU A 82 5.65 0.25 -0.60
CA LEU A 82 4.57 -0.49 -1.26
C LEU A 82 4.76 -0.40 -2.78
N MET A 83 4.54 -1.54 -3.46
CA MET A 83 4.71 -1.67 -4.90
C MET A 83 3.89 -0.59 -5.65
N GLY A 84 4.52 0.48 -6.10
CA GLY A 84 4.06 1.35 -7.20
C GLY A 84 2.79 2.19 -7.00
N GLY A 85 2.47 2.65 -5.78
CA GLY A 85 1.38 3.64 -5.59
C GLY A 85 -0.05 3.11 -5.69
N PHE A 86 -0.25 1.79 -5.73
CA PHE A 86 -1.59 1.16 -5.72
C PHE A 86 -2.36 1.33 -4.41
N PHE A 87 -1.67 1.69 -3.33
CA PHE A 87 -2.25 1.86 -2.01
C PHE A 87 -2.12 3.34 -1.59
N PRO A 88 -3.19 4.15 -1.73
CA PRO A 88 -3.13 5.55 -1.35
C PRO A 88 -3.01 5.71 0.18
N VAL A 89 -2.49 6.85 0.62
CA VAL A 89 -2.45 7.20 2.06
C VAL A 89 -3.87 7.14 2.64
N GLY A 90 -4.01 6.52 3.81
CA GLY A 90 -5.30 6.25 4.46
C GLY A 90 -5.96 4.93 4.05
N SER A 91 -5.48 4.25 3.01
CA SER A 91 -5.93 2.89 2.68
C SER A 91 -5.40 1.83 3.66
N ASN A 92 -5.78 0.58 3.46
CA ASN A 92 -5.36 -0.55 4.29
C ASN A 92 -4.46 -1.52 3.50
N TYR A 93 -3.37 -1.98 4.12
CA TYR A 93 -2.50 -3.03 3.61
C TYR A 93 -2.17 -4.04 4.72
N GLY A 94 -2.65 -5.28 4.59
CA GLY A 94 -2.42 -6.32 5.60
C GLY A 94 -2.95 -5.98 7.00
N GLY A 95 -3.97 -5.11 7.09
CA GLY A 95 -4.50 -4.56 8.34
C GLY A 95 -3.82 -3.26 8.79
N MET A 96 -2.70 -2.88 8.20
CA MET A 96 -2.00 -1.63 8.54
C MET A 96 -2.58 -0.46 7.77
N THR A 97 -2.71 0.69 8.42
CA THR A 97 -3.06 1.92 7.74
C THR A 97 -1.86 2.40 6.94
N VAL A 98 -2.06 2.68 5.66
CA VAL A 98 -1.02 3.20 4.78
C VAL A 98 -0.78 4.66 5.14
N CYS A 99 0.40 4.93 5.69
CA CYS A 99 0.75 6.22 6.26
C CYS A 99 2.27 6.43 6.13
N PRO A 100 2.73 7.56 5.54
CA PRO A 100 4.15 7.88 5.49
C PRO A 100 4.77 7.86 6.88
N LEU A 101 5.99 7.34 7.00
CA LEU A 101 6.75 7.40 8.24
C LEU A 101 6.89 8.87 8.66
N MET A 102 6.45 9.18 9.88
CA MET A 102 6.50 10.53 10.43
C MET A 102 7.58 10.67 11.50
N PRO A 103 8.24 11.85 11.58
CA PRO A 103 9.00 12.22 12.76
C PRO A 103 8.14 12.12 14.03
N PRO A 104 8.66 11.63 15.16
CA PRO A 104 7.86 11.35 16.36
C PRO A 104 7.05 12.55 16.88
N ALA A 105 7.66 13.74 16.94
CA ALA A 105 6.96 14.96 17.40
C ALA A 105 5.83 15.37 16.44
N GLN A 106 6.04 15.22 15.13
CA GLN A 106 5.03 15.47 14.12
C GLN A 106 3.87 14.48 14.25
N PHE A 107 4.17 13.19 14.45
CA PHE A 107 3.16 12.15 14.67
C PHE A 107 2.30 12.45 15.90
N LEU A 108 2.92 12.87 17.02
CA LEU A 108 2.18 13.29 18.22
C LEU A 108 1.24 14.46 17.93
N ALA A 109 1.73 15.51 17.27
CA ALA A 109 0.94 16.72 17.03
C ALA A 109 -0.17 16.54 15.98
N GLN A 110 0.11 15.81 14.89
CA GLN A 110 -0.80 15.73 13.73
C GLN A 110 -1.75 14.53 13.78
N MET A 111 -1.37 13.44 14.46
CA MET A 111 -2.22 12.25 14.55
C MET A 111 -2.72 11.99 15.96
N MET A 112 -1.82 11.87 16.94
CA MET A 112 -2.19 11.37 18.26
C MET A 112 -2.96 12.40 19.08
N PHE A 113 -2.56 13.67 19.05
CA PHE A 113 -3.25 14.72 19.80
C PHE A 113 -4.70 14.92 19.32
N PRO A 114 -5.00 15.06 18.01
CA PRO A 114 -6.39 15.15 17.54
C PRO A 114 -7.22 13.88 17.81
N TRP A 115 -6.59 12.70 17.74
CA TRP A 115 -7.26 11.44 18.06
C TRP A 115 -7.60 11.33 19.55
N ALA A 116 -6.68 11.72 20.43
CA ALA A 116 -6.87 11.67 21.87
C ALA A 116 -7.86 12.73 22.37
N HIS A 117 -7.83 13.92 21.77
CA HIS A 117 -8.55 15.11 22.24
C HIS A 117 -9.34 15.78 21.12
N PRO A 118 -10.35 15.11 20.54
CA PRO A 118 -11.16 15.67 19.45
C PRO A 118 -11.97 16.91 19.85
N GLN A 119 -12.12 17.17 21.16
CA GLN A 119 -12.86 18.31 21.71
C GLN A 119 -11.93 19.41 22.26
N ALA A 120 -10.61 19.25 22.16
CA ALA A 120 -9.68 20.27 22.63
C ALA A 120 -9.79 21.54 21.78
N ALA A 121 -9.78 22.69 22.46
CA ALA A 121 -9.71 24.01 21.88
C ALA A 121 -8.41 24.70 22.29
N ASN A 122 -8.03 25.74 21.54
CA ASN A 122 -6.87 26.59 21.86
C ASN A 122 -5.56 25.80 22.08
N ALA A 123 -5.39 24.69 21.35
CA ALA A 123 -4.24 23.82 21.51
C ALA A 123 -2.94 24.47 21.00
N GLN A 124 -1.91 24.40 21.82
CA GLN A 124 -0.59 24.95 21.56
C GLN A 124 0.48 23.94 21.97
N MET A 125 1.47 23.73 21.10
CA MET A 125 2.67 22.99 21.43
C MET A 125 3.65 23.92 22.15
N LEU A 126 3.92 23.66 23.42
CA LEU A 126 4.80 24.47 24.25
C LEU A 126 6.28 24.10 24.11
N ASP A 127 6.56 22.81 23.94
CA ASP A 127 7.91 22.25 23.86
C ASP A 127 7.89 20.92 23.11
N ALA A 128 8.99 20.60 22.44
CA ALA A 128 9.18 19.33 21.74
C ALA A 128 10.66 18.94 21.83
N GLN A 129 10.94 17.81 22.46
CA GLN A 129 12.29 17.32 22.73
C GLN A 129 12.43 15.89 22.21
N PRO A 130 13.60 15.51 21.66
CA PRO A 130 13.91 14.10 21.40
C PRO A 130 13.84 13.28 22.70
N TRP A 131 13.35 12.05 22.60
CA TRP A 131 13.27 11.11 23.73
C TRP A 131 14.32 10.01 23.62
N GLU A 132 15.57 10.46 23.43
CA GLU A 132 16.69 9.59 23.05
C GLU A 132 16.99 8.50 24.07
N GLU A 133 16.89 8.78 25.37
CA GLU A 133 17.14 7.80 26.43
C GLU A 133 16.28 6.54 26.23
N TYR A 134 15.00 6.73 25.91
CA TYR A 134 14.07 5.63 25.70
C TYR A 134 14.22 4.97 24.34
N ALA A 135 14.48 5.75 23.29
CA ALA A 135 14.80 5.18 21.98
C ALA A 135 16.09 4.33 22.04
N ASN A 136 17.09 4.75 22.81
CA ASN A 136 18.33 4.02 23.05
C ASN A 136 18.10 2.69 23.76
N LYS A 137 17.18 2.65 24.75
CA LYS A 137 16.81 1.39 25.41
C LYS A 137 16.29 0.37 24.41
N TYR A 138 15.37 0.77 23.53
CA TYR A 138 14.86 -0.11 22.48
C TYR A 138 15.96 -0.53 21.50
N ARG A 139 16.82 0.40 21.05
CA ARG A 139 17.97 0.08 20.19
C ARG A 139 18.89 -0.97 20.83
N ALA A 140 19.18 -0.84 22.13
CA ALA A 140 20.02 -1.80 22.84
C ALA A 140 19.35 -3.18 22.98
N GLU A 141 18.04 -3.20 23.29
CA GLU A 141 17.25 -4.43 23.38
C GLU A 141 17.09 -5.14 22.05
N THR A 142 17.14 -4.44 20.91
CA THR A 142 17.01 -5.08 19.59
C THR A 142 18.33 -5.36 18.89
N ALA A 143 19.42 -4.69 19.27
CA ALA A 143 20.75 -4.91 18.71
C ALA A 143 21.19 -6.38 18.84
N GLN A 144 20.78 -7.07 19.92
CA GLN A 144 21.03 -8.51 20.13
C GLN A 144 20.39 -9.43 19.06
N TYR A 145 19.36 -8.97 18.36
CA TYR A 145 18.65 -9.76 17.34
C TYR A 145 19.11 -9.45 15.91
N GLY A 146 20.01 -8.47 15.70
CA GLY A 146 20.58 -8.15 14.39
C GLY A 146 19.59 -7.66 13.32
N LEU A 147 18.40 -7.21 13.73
CA LEU A 147 17.38 -6.70 12.81
C LEU A 147 17.68 -5.23 12.45
N PRO A 148 17.48 -4.81 11.19
CA PRO A 148 17.69 -3.43 10.73
C PRO A 148 16.54 -2.50 11.16
N THR A 149 16.14 -2.58 12.43
CA THR A 149 15.08 -1.76 13.03
C THR A 149 15.66 -0.46 13.55
N THR A 150 15.03 0.66 13.21
CA THR A 150 15.37 1.98 13.75
C THR A 150 14.31 2.41 14.76
N TYR A 151 14.75 3.01 15.85
CA TYR A 151 13.88 3.63 16.84
C TYR A 151 14.16 5.13 16.89
N ASP A 152 13.12 5.94 16.91
CA ASP A 152 13.19 7.38 17.18
C ASP A 152 12.11 7.75 18.19
N GLY A 153 12.31 8.78 19.01
CA GLY A 153 11.39 9.12 20.08
C GLY A 153 11.25 10.62 20.27
N ALA A 154 10.07 11.05 20.69
CA ALA A 154 9.86 12.43 21.12
C ALA A 154 8.95 12.51 22.35
N GLN A 155 9.16 13.58 23.11
CA GLN A 155 8.25 14.08 24.11
C GLN A 155 7.80 15.48 23.67
N VAL A 156 6.49 15.67 23.59
CA VAL A 156 5.87 16.95 23.24
C VAL A 156 4.99 17.40 24.39
N THR A 157 5.13 18.66 24.79
CA THR A 157 4.27 19.27 25.80
C THR A 157 3.21 20.13 25.11
N PHE A 158 1.95 19.84 25.37
CA PHE A 158 0.81 20.59 24.88
C PHE A 158 0.15 21.40 26.00
N ALA A 159 -0.43 22.54 25.62
CA ALA A 159 -1.38 23.29 26.41
C ALA A 159 -2.66 23.45 25.62
N TYR A 160 -3.81 23.19 26.22
CA TYR A 160 -5.09 23.29 25.53
C TYR A 160 -6.22 23.43 26.55
N GLU A 161 -7.40 23.75 26.06
CA GLU A 161 -8.63 23.81 26.84
C GLU A 161 -9.54 22.65 26.46
N GLU A 162 -10.05 21.94 27.45
CA GLU A 162 -11.05 20.90 27.25
C GLU A 162 -12.07 20.97 28.38
N ARG A 163 -13.37 21.03 28.03
CA ARG A 163 -14.48 21.13 28.99
C ARG A 163 -14.32 22.27 30.02
N GLY A 164 -13.77 23.40 29.57
CA GLY A 164 -13.59 24.60 30.40
C GLY A 164 -12.39 24.56 31.35
N VAL A 165 -11.55 23.53 31.30
CA VAL A 165 -10.31 23.44 32.07
C VAL A 165 -9.12 23.57 31.12
N ARG A 166 -8.15 24.40 31.49
CA ARG A 166 -6.86 24.49 30.79
C ARG A 166 -5.93 23.39 31.30
N TYR A 167 -5.57 22.49 30.41
CA TYR A 167 -4.65 21.39 30.70
C TYR A 167 -3.25 21.68 30.20
N LYS A 168 -2.27 21.12 30.91
CA LYS A 168 -0.94 20.86 30.38
C LYS A 168 -0.79 19.34 30.26
N GLU A 169 -0.26 18.90 29.13
CA GLU A 169 -0.12 17.48 28.85
C GLU A 169 1.21 17.17 28.19
N LYS A 170 1.93 16.19 28.73
CA LYS A 170 3.11 15.62 28.07
C LYS A 170 2.68 14.37 27.31
N ALA A 171 2.88 14.38 26.01
CA ALA A 171 2.72 13.23 25.15
C ALA A 171 4.10 12.67 24.78
N CYS A 172 4.28 11.36 24.89
CA CYS A 172 5.53 10.72 24.52
C CYS A 172 5.26 9.54 23.60
N VAL A 173 6.15 9.31 22.64
CA VAL A 173 6.07 8.18 21.71
C VAL A 173 7.47 7.70 21.34
N ILE A 174 7.61 6.41 21.12
CA ILE A 174 8.71 5.84 20.33
C ILE A 174 8.12 5.37 19.00
N ILE A 175 8.75 5.75 17.90
CA ILE A 175 8.47 5.22 16.57
C ILE A 175 9.43 4.06 16.32
N GLU A 176 8.88 2.87 16.14
CA GLU A 176 9.62 1.71 15.63
C GLU A 176 9.45 1.67 14.11
N ASN A 177 10.56 1.61 13.38
CA ASN A 177 10.54 1.46 11.93
C ASN A 177 11.34 0.23 11.53
N LEU A 178 10.65 -0.75 10.98
CA LEU A 178 11.21 -2.05 10.56
C LEU A 178 11.80 -2.00 9.13
N GLY A 179 11.64 -0.87 8.44
CA GLY A 179 12.28 -0.59 7.15
C GLY A 179 11.76 -1.45 5.99
N GLN A 180 12.53 -1.48 4.90
CA GLN A 180 12.14 -2.11 3.63
C GLN A 180 11.87 -3.61 3.74
N MET A 181 12.62 -4.33 4.60
CA MET A 181 12.46 -5.78 4.76
C MET A 181 11.08 -6.15 5.30
N ALA A 182 10.47 -5.26 6.08
CA ALA A 182 9.09 -5.38 6.57
C ALA A 182 8.10 -4.56 5.72
N MET A 183 8.40 -4.31 4.45
CA MET A 183 7.58 -3.53 3.52
C MET A 183 7.29 -2.10 3.99
N GLY A 184 8.21 -1.48 4.73
CA GLY A 184 8.01 -0.14 5.28
C GLY A 184 7.09 -0.10 6.48
N GLN A 185 6.90 -1.23 7.18
CA GLN A 185 6.14 -1.26 8.41
C GLN A 185 6.79 -0.39 9.50
N TRP A 186 5.97 0.41 10.17
CA TRP A 186 6.37 1.18 11.35
C TRP A 186 5.22 1.24 12.37
N SER A 187 5.50 1.55 13.63
CA SER A 187 4.47 1.63 14.68
C SER A 187 4.76 2.72 15.71
N ASN A 188 3.71 3.15 16.43
CA ASN A 188 3.84 3.99 17.62
C ASN A 188 4.09 3.11 18.87
N LYS A 189 5.32 2.63 18.97
CA LYS A 189 5.81 1.86 20.12
C LYS A 189 5.69 2.70 21.40
N SER A 190 4.94 2.19 22.38
CA SER A 190 4.88 2.79 23.73
C SER A 190 4.51 4.28 23.75
N THR A 191 3.25 4.58 23.39
CA THR A 191 2.70 5.94 23.46
C THR A 191 2.04 6.21 24.82
N TYR A 192 2.39 7.33 25.44
CA TYR A 192 1.86 7.77 26.73
C TYR A 192 1.38 9.21 26.68
N PHE A 193 0.32 9.51 27.42
CA PHE A 193 -0.13 10.86 27.72
C PHE A 193 -0.19 11.06 29.23
N TYR A 194 0.45 12.12 29.72
CA TYR A 194 0.42 12.57 31.10
C TYR A 194 -0.31 13.90 31.15
N ARG A 195 -1.50 13.95 31.77
CA ARG A 195 -2.34 15.15 31.83
C ARG A 195 -2.54 15.60 33.25
N ALA A 196 -2.52 16.92 33.47
CA ALA A 196 -3.01 17.56 34.69
C ALA A 196 -3.47 19.01 34.38
N PRO A 197 -4.23 19.67 35.28
CA PRO A 197 -4.51 21.10 35.14
C PRO A 197 -3.23 21.90 35.01
N PHE A 198 -3.25 22.95 34.19
CA PHE A 198 -2.03 23.63 33.75
C PHE A 198 -1.12 24.07 34.90
N ASP A 199 -1.70 24.62 35.97
CA ASP A 199 -0.96 25.16 37.12
C ASP A 199 -0.54 24.10 38.15
N GLU A 200 -1.04 22.86 38.04
CA GLU A 200 -0.72 21.74 38.95
C GLU A 200 0.21 20.72 38.29
N PHE A 201 0.53 20.88 37.00
CA PHE A 201 1.17 19.83 36.22
C PHE A 201 2.52 19.40 36.79
N GLU A 202 3.35 20.34 37.19
CA GLU A 202 4.68 20.12 37.76
C GLU A 202 4.64 19.33 39.06
N ASP A 203 3.55 19.45 39.82
CA ASP A 203 3.34 18.66 41.03
C ASP A 203 3.02 17.20 40.68
N TRP A 204 2.19 16.98 39.65
CA TRP A 204 1.70 15.66 39.24
C TRP A 204 2.62 14.89 38.28
N ASP A 205 3.49 15.58 37.54
CA ASP A 205 4.38 14.98 36.55
C ASP A 205 5.24 13.83 37.11
N PRO A 206 5.90 13.96 38.29
CA PRO A 206 6.64 12.85 38.89
C PRO A 206 5.77 11.65 39.28
N VAL A 207 4.52 11.91 39.71
CA VAL A 207 3.57 10.86 40.09
C VAL A 207 3.14 10.08 38.86
N LEU A 208 2.74 10.78 37.81
CA LEU A 208 2.30 10.19 36.55
C LEU A 208 3.43 9.43 35.85
N PHE A 209 4.65 9.98 35.88
CA PHE A 209 5.86 9.30 35.41
C PHE A 209 6.15 8.03 36.22
N LEU A 210 6.03 8.06 37.56
CA LEU A 210 6.22 6.86 38.38
C LEU A 210 5.21 5.75 38.01
N ILE A 211 3.94 6.09 37.79
CA ILE A 211 2.91 5.12 37.37
C ILE A 211 3.33 4.46 36.05
N SER A 212 3.75 5.23 35.04
CA SER A 212 4.14 4.68 33.73
C SER A 212 5.40 3.81 33.76
N ARG A 213 6.20 3.88 34.83
CA ARG A 213 7.40 3.03 35.02
C ARG A 213 7.18 1.84 35.95
N SER A 214 5.99 1.73 36.54
CA SER A 214 5.71 0.73 37.57
C SER A 214 5.22 -0.63 37.07
N TRP A 215 5.17 -0.81 35.75
CA TRP A 215 4.70 -2.02 35.08
C TRP A 215 5.49 -3.24 35.52
N GLN A 216 4.77 -4.26 35.99
CA GLN A 216 5.31 -5.59 36.26
C GLN A 216 4.45 -6.61 35.54
N PHE A 217 4.95 -7.17 34.44
CA PHE A 217 4.25 -8.16 33.65
C PHE A 217 4.20 -9.51 34.36
N ASN A 218 3.06 -10.19 34.25
CA ASN A 218 2.90 -11.56 34.69
C ASN A 218 3.72 -12.49 33.77
N PRO A 219 4.73 -13.22 34.29
CA PRO A 219 5.58 -14.06 33.46
C PRO A 219 4.83 -15.18 32.72
N GLN A 220 3.77 -15.73 33.31
CA GLN A 220 2.96 -16.77 32.68
C GLN A 220 2.16 -16.21 31.51
N TRP A 221 1.53 -15.05 31.70
CA TRP A 221 0.83 -14.34 30.63
C TRP A 221 1.79 -13.97 29.49
N LEU A 222 2.98 -13.45 29.81
CA LEU A 222 3.99 -13.09 28.81
C LEU A 222 4.50 -14.31 28.01
N ALA A 223 4.61 -15.48 28.65
CA ALA A 223 4.95 -16.72 27.96
C ALA A 223 3.84 -17.16 26.99
N GLN A 224 2.57 -17.08 27.42
CA GLN A 224 1.41 -17.37 26.57
C GLN A 224 1.31 -16.39 25.40
N GLU A 225 1.52 -15.11 25.64
CA GLU A 225 1.47 -14.08 24.60
C GLU A 225 2.56 -14.30 23.54
N ARG A 226 3.79 -14.62 23.95
CA ARG A 226 4.86 -14.96 22.98
C ARG A 226 4.51 -16.16 22.10
N ALA A 227 3.92 -17.20 22.68
CA ALA A 227 3.49 -18.38 21.92
C ALA A 227 2.34 -18.05 20.95
N SER A 228 1.36 -17.27 21.41
CA SER A 228 0.24 -16.77 20.58
C SER A 228 0.75 -15.91 19.42
N GLN A 229 1.58 -14.92 19.71
CA GLN A 229 2.14 -14.00 18.71
C GLN A 229 2.96 -14.75 17.66
N GLN A 230 3.74 -15.77 18.05
CA GLN A 230 4.49 -16.59 17.10
C GLN A 230 3.56 -17.34 16.12
N MET A 231 2.48 -17.95 16.63
CA MET A 231 1.48 -18.65 15.80
C MET A 231 0.74 -17.70 14.86
N LEU A 232 0.28 -16.56 15.38
CA LEU A 232 -0.49 -15.57 14.61
C LEU A 232 0.38 -14.88 13.56
N THR A 233 1.64 -14.59 13.88
CA THR A 233 2.62 -14.05 12.93
C THR A 233 2.85 -15.02 11.77
N GLY A 234 2.97 -16.32 12.05
CA GLY A 234 3.07 -17.35 11.01
C GLY A 234 1.86 -17.36 10.08
N SER A 235 0.66 -17.31 10.66
CA SER A 235 -0.61 -17.28 9.91
C SER A 235 -0.76 -16.01 9.07
N TYR A 236 -0.39 -14.86 9.63
CA TYR A 236 -0.37 -13.56 8.93
C TYR A 236 0.59 -13.58 7.73
N ASN A 237 1.81 -14.08 7.92
CA ASN A 237 2.82 -14.12 6.85
C ASN A 237 2.36 -15.02 5.68
N GLN A 238 1.70 -16.13 5.96
CA GLN A 238 1.11 -16.98 4.92
C GLN A 238 0.01 -16.25 4.14
N ALA A 239 -0.89 -15.56 4.85
CA ALA A 239 -1.95 -14.76 4.24
C ALA A 239 -1.38 -13.63 3.35
N LEU A 240 -0.36 -12.92 3.84
CA LEU A 240 0.30 -11.83 3.11
C LEU A 240 1.03 -12.34 1.87
N ALA A 241 1.67 -13.51 1.93
CA ALA A 241 2.31 -14.13 0.78
C ALA A 241 1.29 -14.47 -0.33
N ALA A 242 0.12 -15.01 0.05
CA ALA A 242 -0.96 -15.29 -0.89
C ALA A 242 -1.51 -14.02 -1.55
N GLU A 243 -1.66 -12.92 -0.80
CA GLU A 243 -2.09 -11.63 -1.35
C GLU A 243 -1.06 -11.05 -2.34
N ARG A 244 0.23 -11.16 -2.04
CA ARG A 244 1.30 -10.75 -2.97
C ARG A 244 1.24 -11.53 -4.28
N GLN A 245 1.01 -12.84 -4.23
CA GLN A 245 0.86 -13.67 -5.43
C GLN A 245 -0.37 -13.27 -6.24
N ARG A 246 -1.51 -12.99 -5.58
CA ARG A 246 -2.72 -12.50 -6.25
C ARG A 246 -2.49 -11.14 -6.92
N GLY A 247 -1.83 -10.21 -6.22
CA GLY A 247 -1.48 -8.90 -6.77
C GLY A 247 -0.58 -8.98 -7.99
N LYS A 248 0.45 -9.84 -7.96
CA LYS A 248 1.32 -10.08 -9.12
C LYS A 248 0.54 -10.62 -10.33
N LYS A 249 -0.33 -11.62 -10.11
CA LYS A 249 -1.18 -12.16 -11.18
C LYS A 249 -2.13 -11.11 -11.76
N LEU A 250 -2.68 -10.23 -10.93
CA LEU A 250 -3.55 -9.15 -11.40
C LEU A 250 -2.78 -8.14 -12.26
N LEU A 251 -1.55 -7.78 -11.88
CA LEU A 251 -0.66 -6.92 -12.68
C LEU A 251 -0.31 -7.56 -14.02
N GLU A 252 0.08 -8.84 -14.02
CA GLU A 252 0.32 -9.60 -15.24
C GLU A 252 -0.92 -9.62 -16.15
N THR A 253 -2.11 -9.79 -15.57
CA THR A 253 -3.38 -9.76 -16.31
C THR A 253 -3.67 -8.37 -16.89
N GLN A 254 -3.39 -7.29 -16.15
CA GLN A 254 -3.57 -5.92 -16.67
C GLN A 254 -2.63 -5.63 -17.84
N HIS A 255 -1.35 -5.99 -17.73
CA HIS A 255 -0.40 -5.86 -18.83
C HIS A 255 -0.82 -6.68 -20.05
N HIS A 256 -1.31 -7.90 -19.82
CA HIS A 256 -1.83 -8.74 -20.90
C HIS A 256 -3.03 -8.09 -21.60
N ILE A 257 -4.03 -7.59 -20.86
CA ILE A 257 -5.19 -6.88 -21.44
C ILE A 257 -4.74 -5.66 -22.24
N GLN A 258 -3.79 -4.86 -21.73
CA GLN A 258 -3.26 -3.69 -22.45
C GLN A 258 -2.56 -4.09 -23.76
N ASN A 259 -1.75 -5.13 -23.73
CA ASN A 259 -1.09 -5.64 -24.94
C ASN A 259 -2.12 -6.14 -25.95
N THR A 260 -3.12 -6.92 -25.52
CA THR A 260 -4.21 -7.37 -26.38
C THR A 260 -5.03 -6.20 -26.95
N LEU A 261 -5.29 -5.15 -26.17
CA LEU A 261 -5.95 -3.94 -26.66
C LEU A 261 -5.12 -3.24 -27.74
N ASN A 262 -3.79 -3.12 -27.55
CA ASN A 262 -2.91 -2.55 -28.55
C ASN A 262 -2.87 -3.41 -29.82
N GLU A 263 -2.75 -4.73 -29.68
CA GLU A 263 -2.80 -5.68 -30.81
C GLU A 263 -4.14 -5.59 -31.56
N MET A 264 -5.28 -5.47 -30.85
CA MET A 264 -6.59 -5.27 -31.48
C MET A 264 -6.68 -3.94 -32.23
N LEU A 265 -6.14 -2.86 -31.68
CA LEU A 265 -6.10 -1.55 -32.36
C LEU A 265 -5.21 -1.58 -33.61
N ASP A 266 -4.06 -2.23 -33.54
CA ASP A 266 -3.17 -2.43 -34.68
C ASP A 266 -3.84 -3.29 -35.77
N HIS A 267 -4.52 -4.38 -35.38
CA HIS A 267 -5.28 -5.21 -36.30
C HIS A 267 -6.44 -4.43 -36.95
N GLN A 268 -7.16 -3.61 -36.19
CA GLN A 268 -8.18 -2.72 -36.74
C GLN A 268 -7.60 -1.69 -37.72
N ARG A 269 -6.40 -1.15 -37.45
CA ARG A 269 -5.73 -0.23 -38.38
C ARG A 269 -5.40 -0.92 -39.70
N VAL A 270 -4.74 -2.09 -39.64
CA VAL A 270 -4.41 -2.88 -40.83
C VAL A 270 -5.67 -3.28 -41.60
N THR A 271 -6.71 -3.73 -40.90
CA THR A 271 -7.99 -4.09 -41.53
C THR A 271 -8.67 -2.89 -42.20
N ASN A 272 -8.66 -1.72 -41.55
CA ASN A 272 -9.23 -0.50 -42.12
C ASN A 272 -8.41 0.03 -43.32
N GLU A 273 -7.08 -0.15 -43.30
CA GLU A 273 -6.22 0.16 -44.45
C GLU A 273 -6.53 -0.74 -45.64
N GLU A 274 -6.68 -2.05 -45.43
CA GLU A 274 -7.07 -2.99 -46.49
C GLU A 274 -8.50 -2.72 -47.00
N ILE A 275 -9.48 -2.41 -46.13
CA ILE A 275 -10.84 -2.02 -46.57
C ILE A 275 -10.81 -0.73 -47.41
N ARG A 276 -10.02 0.27 -47.01
CA ARG A 276 -9.87 1.52 -47.77
C ARG A 276 -9.19 1.26 -49.11
N ASN A 277 -8.19 0.40 -49.14
CA ASN A 277 -7.51 0.01 -50.37
C ASN A 277 -8.47 -0.72 -51.31
N ASP A 278 -9.21 -1.72 -50.81
CA ASP A 278 -10.23 -2.44 -51.58
C ASP A 278 -11.34 -1.52 -52.11
N ALA A 279 -11.79 -0.55 -51.31
CA ALA A 279 -12.74 0.45 -51.75
C ALA A 279 -12.15 1.34 -52.86
N TYR A 280 -10.89 1.76 -52.75
CA TYR A 280 -10.20 2.52 -53.77
C TYR A 280 -10.06 1.73 -55.09
N LEU A 281 -9.56 0.49 -55.03
CA LEU A 281 -9.40 -0.42 -56.15
C LEU A 281 -10.75 -0.69 -56.86
N THR A 282 -11.81 -0.88 -56.08
CA THR A 282 -13.18 -1.05 -56.62
C THR A 282 -13.66 0.21 -57.34
N MET A 283 -13.42 1.40 -56.77
CA MET A 283 -13.83 2.67 -57.37
C MET A 283 -13.04 3.02 -58.63
N THR A 284 -11.77 2.61 -58.72
CA THR A 284 -10.90 2.87 -59.88
C THR A 284 -10.93 1.76 -60.94
N ASN A 285 -11.65 0.66 -60.70
CA ASN A 285 -11.63 -0.56 -61.52
C ASN A 285 -10.21 -1.15 -61.69
N GLN A 286 -9.42 -1.08 -60.63
CA GLN A 286 -8.04 -1.58 -60.58
C GLN A 286 -7.92 -2.76 -59.60
N GLU A 287 -6.83 -3.52 -59.72
CA GLU A 287 -6.45 -4.63 -58.86
C GLU A 287 -4.95 -4.61 -58.62
N GLU A 288 -4.53 -5.09 -57.45
CA GLU A 288 -3.11 -5.29 -57.12
C GLU A 288 -2.66 -6.71 -57.51
N TYR A 289 -1.67 -6.80 -58.38
CA TYR A 289 -1.04 -8.05 -58.80
C TYR A 289 0.41 -8.13 -58.34
N ILE A 290 0.92 -9.35 -58.18
CA ILE A 290 2.35 -9.60 -57.98
C ILE A 290 3.00 -9.79 -59.35
N ASN A 291 3.94 -8.93 -59.71
CA ASN A 291 4.66 -9.04 -60.97
C ASN A 291 5.66 -10.23 -60.89
N PRO A 292 5.57 -11.24 -61.78
CA PRO A 292 6.38 -12.46 -61.72
C PRO A 292 7.85 -12.27 -62.13
N TYR A 293 8.23 -11.08 -62.62
CA TYR A 293 9.61 -10.75 -62.98
C TYR A 293 10.32 -9.95 -61.88
N THR A 294 9.61 -9.03 -61.23
CA THR A 294 10.20 -8.15 -60.20
C THR A 294 9.83 -8.53 -58.77
N ASN A 295 8.80 -9.37 -58.58
CA ASN A 295 8.18 -9.68 -57.29
C ASN A 295 7.67 -8.45 -56.51
N LEU A 296 7.44 -7.33 -57.21
CA LEU A 296 6.84 -6.12 -56.64
C LEU A 296 5.32 -6.08 -56.93
N VAL A 297 4.59 -5.32 -56.11
CA VAL A 297 3.16 -5.06 -56.32
C VAL A 297 2.99 -4.10 -57.49
N ASP A 298 2.08 -4.45 -58.39
CA ASP A 298 1.80 -3.74 -59.63
C ASP A 298 0.28 -3.61 -59.82
N TYR A 299 -0.18 -2.49 -60.40
CA TYR A 299 -1.61 -2.17 -60.52
C TYR A 299 -2.10 -2.48 -61.93
N GLY A 300 -3.17 -3.25 -62.06
CA GLY A 300 -3.79 -3.60 -63.34
C GLY A 300 -5.31 -3.46 -63.32
N SER A 301 -5.98 -3.70 -64.44
CA SER A 301 -7.46 -3.68 -64.46
C SER A 301 -8.04 -4.91 -63.74
N ASN A 302 -9.17 -4.71 -63.05
CA ASN A 302 -9.95 -5.79 -62.42
C ASN A 302 -11.16 -6.23 -63.26
N GLN A 303 -11.34 -5.65 -64.46
CA GLN A 303 -12.49 -5.94 -65.33
C GLN A 303 -12.36 -7.28 -66.08
N PHE A 304 -11.20 -7.94 -65.95
CA PHE A 304 -10.88 -9.20 -66.60
C PHE A 304 -10.36 -10.21 -65.57
N ASN A 305 -10.74 -11.48 -65.71
CA ASN A 305 -10.40 -12.53 -64.73
C ASN A 305 -8.91 -12.91 -64.70
N TYR A 306 -8.17 -12.71 -65.80
CA TYR A 306 -6.79 -13.14 -65.95
C TYR A 306 -5.94 -12.05 -66.61
N ARG A 307 -4.74 -11.83 -66.04
CA ARG A 307 -3.73 -10.90 -66.54
C ARG A 307 -2.40 -11.63 -66.77
N TRP A 308 -1.74 -11.31 -67.86
CA TRP A 308 -0.40 -11.77 -68.22
C TRP A 308 0.50 -10.58 -68.50
N VAL A 309 1.77 -10.68 -68.14
CA VAL A 309 2.77 -9.62 -68.37
C VAL A 309 4.05 -10.17 -68.98
N THR A 310 4.78 -9.34 -69.71
CA THR A 310 6.15 -9.61 -70.18
C THR A 310 7.19 -8.88 -69.33
N GLU A 311 8.48 -9.20 -69.50
CA GLU A 311 9.59 -8.49 -68.82
C GLU A 311 9.69 -7.01 -69.26
N GLN A 312 9.20 -6.69 -70.47
CA GLN A 312 9.22 -5.34 -71.04
C GLN A 312 8.05 -4.47 -70.56
N GLY A 313 7.08 -5.05 -69.84
CA GLY A 313 5.91 -4.33 -69.31
C GLY A 313 4.68 -4.37 -70.22
N ASP A 314 4.63 -5.23 -71.25
CA ASP A 314 3.40 -5.44 -72.02
C ASP A 314 2.38 -6.21 -71.18
N GLU A 315 1.09 -5.87 -71.31
CA GLU A 315 0.00 -6.48 -70.54
C GLU A 315 -1.08 -7.10 -71.44
N PHE A 316 -1.54 -8.29 -71.10
CA PHE A 316 -2.62 -9.00 -71.78
C PHE A 316 -3.70 -9.41 -70.78
N TYR A 317 -4.96 -9.09 -71.08
CA TYR A 317 -6.11 -9.34 -70.21
C TYR A 317 -7.13 -10.25 -70.91
N THR A 318 -7.69 -11.22 -70.18
CA THR A 318 -8.73 -12.12 -70.69
C THR A 318 -9.67 -12.59 -69.58
N ASN A 319 -10.89 -12.96 -69.96
CA ASN A 319 -11.88 -13.60 -69.08
C ASN A 319 -11.89 -15.12 -69.18
N ASN A 320 -11.27 -15.70 -70.21
CA ASN A 320 -11.28 -17.14 -70.44
C ASN A 320 -9.97 -17.75 -69.94
N GLU A 321 -10.09 -18.82 -69.16
CA GLU A 321 -8.91 -19.50 -68.59
C GLU A 321 -8.04 -20.15 -69.66
N SER A 322 -8.64 -20.53 -70.78
CA SER A 322 -8.00 -21.18 -71.92
C SER A 322 -7.20 -20.23 -72.82
N ASP A 323 -7.32 -18.91 -72.63
CA ASP A 323 -6.62 -17.91 -73.44
C ASP A 323 -5.19 -17.73 -72.90
N ASN A 324 -4.29 -18.64 -73.30
CA ASN A 324 -2.86 -18.55 -73.01
C ASN A 324 -2.13 -17.83 -74.16
N PRO A 325 -1.52 -16.65 -73.91
CA PRO A 325 -0.80 -15.89 -74.94
C PRO A 325 0.46 -16.60 -75.46
N ASN A 326 0.91 -17.66 -74.78
CA ASN A 326 2.05 -18.49 -75.16
C ASN A 326 1.72 -19.73 -76.00
N ASP A 327 0.46 -19.99 -76.32
CA ASP A 327 0.10 -21.13 -77.16
C ASP A 327 0.46 -20.86 -78.64
N ALA A 328 0.96 -21.88 -79.35
CA ALA A 328 1.42 -21.77 -80.74
C ALA A 328 0.30 -21.39 -81.74
N ASP A 329 -0.95 -21.68 -81.39
CA ASP A 329 -2.18 -21.29 -82.12
C ASP A 329 -2.98 -20.20 -81.36
N GLY A 330 -2.38 -19.60 -80.33
CA GLY A 330 -3.02 -18.67 -79.40
C GLY A 330 -3.09 -17.21 -79.90
N VAL A 331 -3.74 -16.36 -79.10
CA VAL A 331 -4.13 -14.98 -79.46
C VAL A 331 -2.95 -14.08 -79.84
N LEU A 332 -1.76 -14.30 -79.27
CA LEU A 332 -0.57 -13.46 -79.48
C LEU A 332 0.67 -14.23 -80.00
N ASN A 333 0.68 -15.57 -79.91
CA ASN A 333 1.74 -16.46 -80.38
C ASN A 333 3.17 -15.99 -79.99
N LYS A 334 3.38 -15.71 -78.70
CA LYS A 334 4.65 -15.26 -78.12
C LYS A 334 4.98 -16.05 -76.87
N ASN A 335 6.24 -16.41 -76.60
CA ASN A 335 6.61 -17.31 -75.49
C ASN A 335 7.12 -16.62 -74.21
N ASP A 336 6.96 -15.31 -74.07
CA ASP A 336 7.55 -14.48 -73.01
C ASP A 336 6.53 -13.95 -71.99
N TRP A 337 5.30 -14.46 -72.00
CA TRP A 337 4.25 -14.01 -71.09
C TRP A 337 4.19 -14.86 -69.84
N LYS A 338 4.10 -14.22 -68.67
CA LYS A 338 3.84 -14.88 -67.39
C LYS A 338 2.55 -14.37 -66.77
N ARG A 339 1.75 -15.31 -66.27
CA ARG A 339 0.48 -15.01 -65.59
C ARG A 339 0.77 -14.34 -64.25
N THR A 340 0.11 -13.22 -63.99
CA THR A 340 0.20 -12.54 -62.70
C THR A 340 -0.82 -13.11 -61.73
N GLN A 341 -0.48 -13.12 -60.43
CA GLN A 341 -1.41 -13.50 -59.37
C GLN A 341 -1.87 -12.25 -58.62
N VAL A 342 -3.16 -12.20 -58.27
CA VAL A 342 -3.70 -11.14 -57.41
C VAL A 342 -3.04 -11.23 -56.04
N ARG A 343 -2.63 -10.08 -55.48
CA ARG A 343 -2.03 -10.02 -54.14
C ARG A 343 -3.02 -10.55 -53.09
N PRO A 344 -2.63 -11.50 -52.22
CA PRO A 344 -3.51 -11.98 -51.15
C PRO A 344 -3.90 -10.88 -50.16
N ARG A 345 -5.19 -10.80 -49.78
CA ARG A 345 -5.77 -9.71 -48.97
C ARG A 345 -6.00 -10.06 -47.48
N ARG A 346 -5.33 -11.08 -46.93
CA ARG A 346 -5.45 -11.46 -45.51
C ARG A 346 -4.07 -11.60 -44.83
N PRO A 347 -3.97 -11.31 -43.52
CA PRO A 347 -2.95 -11.99 -42.73
C PRO A 347 -3.30 -13.49 -42.72
N LEU A 348 -2.34 -14.35 -43.08
CA LEU A 348 -2.49 -15.79 -42.87
C LEU A 348 -2.70 -16.01 -41.36
N ASP A 349 -3.73 -16.77 -40.99
CA ASP A 349 -3.96 -17.25 -39.61
C ASP A 349 -2.77 -18.06 -39.08
#